data_AF-A0A366H0P4-F1
#
_entry.id   AF-A0A366H0P4-F1
#
_cell.length_a   1.000
_cell.length_b   1.000
_cell.length_c   1.000
_cell.angle_alpha   90.00
_cell.angle_beta   90.00
_cell.angle_gamma   90.00
#
_symmetry.space_group_name_H-M   'P 1'
#
loop_
_entity.id
_entity.type
_entity.pdbx_description
1 polymer ?
#
loop_
_entity_poly.entity_id
_entity_poly.type
_entity_poly.pdbx_seq_one_letter_code
_entity_poly.pdbx_strand_id
1 'polypeptide(L)'
;MTTPTKNTLQQIPAGVWVLGFVSMLMDISSEMIHSLLPLFMITTLGASALAVGLVEGLAESTALIVKVFSGALSDYLGKRKGLAVFGYAMGALTKPLFAMAPTVGIVFTARLLDRVGKGIRGAPRDALVADIAPPHLRGATFGLRQSLDTIGVFLGPLLAVGLMLLWADDFRSVFWVAVIRGLMSLRQR
;
A
#
# COMPACT_ATOMS: atom_id res chain seq x y z
N MET A 1 16.04 22.76 37.84
CA MET A 1 14.95 22.74 36.86
C MET A 1 15.30 21.72 35.79
N THR A 2 14.74 20.51 35.85
CA THR A 2 14.86 19.50 34.80
C THR A 2 13.80 19.81 33.75
N THR A 3 14.21 20.24 32.56
CA THR A 3 13.31 20.33 31.41
C THR A 3 12.66 18.96 31.20
N PRO A 4 11.32 18.85 31.09
CA PRO A 4 10.67 17.57 30.84
C PRO A 4 11.20 17.04 29.50
N THR A 5 11.84 15.87 29.55
CA THR A 5 12.28 15.14 28.36
C THR A 5 11.04 14.87 27.51
N LYS A 6 10.93 15.55 26.36
CA LYS A 6 9.84 15.32 25.40
C LYS A 6 9.74 13.83 25.12
N ASN A 7 8.52 13.28 25.12
CA ASN A 7 8.29 11.88 24.76
C ASN A 7 8.87 11.63 23.36
N THR A 8 9.59 10.52 23.16
CA THR A 8 10.23 10.14 21.90
C THR A 8 9.30 10.29 20.70
N LEU A 9 8.01 9.98 20.84
CA LEU A 9 7.00 10.12 19.78
C LEU A 9 6.72 11.58 19.40
N GLN A 10 6.77 12.50 20.37
CA GLN A 10 6.57 13.93 20.13
C GLN A 10 7.78 14.59 19.44
N GLN A 11 8.93 13.91 19.44
CA GLN A 11 10.13 14.37 18.75
C GLN A 11 10.19 13.90 17.29
N ILE A 12 9.34 12.96 16.90
CA ILE A 12 9.29 12.46 15.52
C ILE A 12 8.69 13.57 14.62
N PRO A 13 9.36 13.93 13.51
CA PRO A 13 8.87 14.96 12.62
C PRO A 13 7.48 14.64 12.03
N ALA A 14 6.64 15.66 11.87
CA ALA A 14 5.29 15.51 11.32
C ALA A 14 5.28 14.86 9.92
N GLY A 15 6.33 15.07 9.11
CA GLY A 15 6.46 14.43 7.80
C GLY A 15 6.48 12.90 7.86
N VAL A 16 7.06 12.32 8.91
CA VAL A 16 7.07 10.86 9.13
C VAL A 16 5.67 10.36 9.44
N TRP A 17 4.93 11.08 10.29
CA TRP A 17 3.55 10.75 10.63
C TRP A 17 2.65 10.78 9.38
N VAL A 18 2.73 11.85 8.59
CA VAL A 18 1.97 11.98 7.33
C VAL A 18 2.32 10.82 6.38
N LEU A 19 3.61 10.56 6.15
CA LEU A 19 4.02 9.44 5.29
C LEU A 19 3.55 8.08 5.83
N GLY A 20 3.57 7.90 7.15
CA GLY A 20 3.06 6.72 7.82
C GLY A 20 1.56 6.51 7.59
N PHE A 21 0.74 7.53 7.84
CA PHE A 21 -0.71 7.48 7.64
C PHE A 21 -1.11 7.30 6.17
N VAL A 22 -0.47 8.01 5.24
CA VAL A 22 -0.66 7.83 3.79
C VAL A 22 -0.44 6.38 3.41
N SER A 23 0.62 5.77 3.96
CA SER A 23 0.95 4.39 3.64
C SER A 23 -0.02 3.42 4.26
N MET A 24 -0.32 3.58 5.56
CA MET A 24 -1.30 2.77 6.26
C MET A 24 -2.64 2.75 5.52
N LEU A 25 -3.15 3.90 5.09
CA LEU A 25 -4.41 3.97 4.33
C LEU A 25 -4.32 3.26 2.97
N MET A 26 -3.21 3.41 2.27
CA MET A 26 -2.96 2.69 1.02
C MET A 26 -2.85 1.18 1.25
N ASP A 27 -2.21 0.75 2.33
CA ASP A 27 -2.01 -0.66 2.65
C ASP A 27 -3.33 -1.29 3.14
N ILE A 28 -4.17 -0.58 3.91
CA ILE A 28 -5.56 -1.01 4.19
C ILE A 28 -6.30 -1.25 2.88
N SER A 29 -6.28 -0.28 1.98
CA SER A 29 -6.95 -0.38 0.67
C SER A 29 -6.46 -1.57 -0.14
N SER A 30 -5.13 -1.72 -0.25
CA SER A 30 -4.51 -2.82 -0.99
C SER A 30 -4.83 -4.19 -0.36
N GLU A 31 -4.66 -4.35 0.95
CA GLU A 31 -4.85 -5.64 1.61
C GLU A 31 -6.33 -6.03 1.75
N MET A 32 -7.26 -5.08 1.75
CA MET A 32 -8.69 -5.37 1.58
C MET A 32 -8.98 -6.11 0.26
N ILE A 33 -8.34 -5.67 -0.83
CA ILE A 33 -8.50 -6.31 -2.13
C ILE A 33 -7.75 -7.64 -2.15
N HIS A 34 -6.47 -7.64 -1.79
CA HIS A 34 -5.60 -8.82 -1.94
C HIS A 34 -6.03 -10.02 -1.10
N SER A 35 -6.60 -9.79 0.08
CA SER A 35 -7.12 -10.86 0.92
C SER A 35 -8.31 -11.60 0.29
N LEU A 36 -9.12 -10.90 -0.50
CA LEU A 36 -10.29 -11.48 -1.17
C LEU A 36 -10.03 -11.83 -2.63
N LEU A 37 -8.96 -11.31 -3.24
CA LEU A 37 -8.71 -11.41 -4.67
C LEU A 37 -8.58 -12.85 -5.18
N PRO A 38 -7.85 -13.77 -4.50
CA PRO A 38 -7.82 -15.18 -4.88
C PRO A 38 -9.21 -15.81 -4.91
N LEU A 39 -10.03 -15.50 -3.89
CA LEU A 39 -11.37 -16.06 -3.76
C LEU A 39 -12.27 -15.51 -4.87
N PHE A 40 -12.27 -14.20 -5.10
CA PHE A 40 -13.01 -13.56 -6.19
C PHE A 40 -12.65 -14.16 -7.56
N MET A 41 -11.35 -14.37 -7.82
CA MET A 41 -10.89 -14.97 -9.08
C MET A 41 -11.42 -16.39 -9.27
N ILE A 42 -11.42 -17.22 -8.23
CA ILE A 42 -11.84 -18.62 -8.33
C ILE A 42 -13.38 -18.73 -8.38
N THR A 43 -14.08 -18.09 -7.43
CA THR A 43 -15.53 -18.29 -7.25
C THR A 43 -16.36 -17.47 -8.21
N THR A 44 -15.93 -16.25 -8.53
CA THR A 44 -16.72 -15.33 -9.38
C THR A 44 -16.27 -15.34 -10.82
N LEU A 45 -14.95 -15.42 -11.07
CA LEU A 45 -14.39 -15.38 -12.42
C LEU A 45 -14.03 -16.76 -12.99
N GLY A 46 -14.17 -17.84 -12.22
CA GLY A 46 -13.89 -19.21 -12.65
C GLY A 46 -12.41 -19.49 -12.94
N ALA A 47 -11.50 -18.75 -12.32
CA ALA A 47 -10.06 -18.94 -12.47
C ALA A 47 -9.59 -20.25 -11.81
N SER A 48 -8.55 -20.87 -12.35
CA SER A 48 -7.87 -21.98 -11.70
C SER A 48 -6.92 -21.49 -10.60
N ALA A 49 -6.64 -22.34 -9.61
CA ALA A 49 -5.64 -22.05 -8.58
C ALA A 49 -4.24 -21.77 -9.17
N LEU A 50 -3.89 -22.43 -10.28
CA LEU A 50 -2.65 -22.17 -11.01
C LEU A 50 -2.62 -20.75 -11.57
N ALA A 51 -3.72 -20.29 -12.16
CA ALA A 51 -3.80 -18.92 -12.68
C ALA A 51 -3.65 -17.89 -11.56
N VAL A 52 -4.31 -18.10 -10.41
CA VAL A 52 -4.13 -17.25 -9.22
C VAL A 52 -2.67 -17.24 -8.76
N GLY A 53 -2.04 -18.40 -8.64
CA GLY A 53 -0.63 -18.51 -8.23
C GLY A 53 0.32 -17.78 -9.19
N LEU A 54 0.08 -17.86 -10.49
CA LEU A 54 0.85 -17.11 -11.50
C LEU A 54 0.63 -15.60 -11.38
N VAL A 55 -0.61 -15.16 -11.19
CA VAL A 55 -0.93 -13.74 -11.01
C VAL A 55 -0.23 -13.19 -9.77
N GLU A 56 -0.39 -13.83 -8.61
CA GLU A 56 0.23 -13.38 -7.36
C GLU A 56 1.77 -13.46 -7.41
N GLY A 57 2.33 -14.53 -7.97
CA GLY A 57 3.77 -14.70 -8.12
C GLY A 57 4.41 -13.62 -9.00
N LEU A 58 3.81 -13.36 -10.18
CA LEU A 58 4.29 -12.33 -11.09
C LEU A 58 4.12 -10.93 -10.50
N ALA A 59 3.02 -10.71 -9.79
CA ALA A 59 2.72 -9.45 -9.11
C ALA A 59 3.79 -9.11 -8.07
N GLU A 60 4.11 -10.03 -7.16
CA GLU A 60 5.12 -9.75 -6.12
C GLU A 60 6.55 -9.70 -6.68
N SER A 61 6.86 -10.54 -7.67
CA SER A 61 8.14 -10.47 -8.37
C SER A 61 8.34 -9.09 -9.02
N THR A 62 7.29 -8.59 -9.69
CA THR A 62 7.29 -7.26 -10.31
C THR A 62 7.51 -6.17 -9.27
N ALA A 63 6.81 -6.22 -8.13
CA ALA A 63 6.99 -5.23 -7.06
C ALA A 63 8.44 -5.16 -6.57
N LEU A 64 9.07 -6.31 -6.34
CA LEU A 64 10.45 -6.40 -5.85
C LEU A 64 11.46 -5.88 -6.88
N ILE A 65 11.33 -6.31 -8.14
CA ILE A 65 12.18 -5.86 -9.23
C ILE A 65 12.07 -4.33 -9.39
N VAL A 66 10.85 -3.81 -9.48
CA VAL A 66 10.60 -2.37 -9.63
C VAL A 66 11.11 -1.60 -8.41
N LYS A 67 11.01 -2.15 -7.20
CA LYS A 67 11.54 -1.52 -5.99
C LYS A 67 13.05 -1.28 -6.09
N VAL A 68 13.82 -2.26 -6.55
CA VAL A 68 15.27 -2.13 -6.73
C VAL A 68 15.61 -0.98 -7.68
N PHE A 69 15.01 -0.98 -8.89
CA PHE A 69 15.27 0.06 -9.88
C PHE A 69 14.78 1.44 -9.46
N SER A 70 13.63 1.51 -8.78
CA SER A 70 13.08 2.78 -8.27
C SER A 70 13.96 3.42 -7.20
N GLY A 71 14.65 2.62 -6.38
CA GLY A 71 15.62 3.10 -5.41
C GLY A 71 16.80 3.77 -6.10
N ALA A 72 17.44 3.07 -7.04
CA ALA A 72 18.55 3.62 -7.84
C ALA A 72 18.13 4.88 -8.61
N LEU A 73 16.95 4.87 -9.23
CA LEU A 73 16.40 6.02 -9.93
C LEU A 73 16.15 7.21 -8.99
N SER A 74 15.65 6.94 -7.79
CA SER A 74 15.38 7.97 -6.79
C SER A 74 16.64 8.63 -6.27
N ASP A 75 17.70 7.86 -6.06
CA ASP A 75 18.99 8.38 -5.64
C ASP A 75 19.66 9.18 -6.76
N TYR A 76 19.56 8.69 -8.01
CA TYR A 76 20.07 9.41 -9.18
C TYR A 76 19.35 10.74 -9.43
N LEU A 77 18.01 10.75 -9.36
CA LEU A 77 17.21 11.95 -9.62
C LEU A 77 17.16 12.92 -8.43
N GLY A 78 17.49 12.47 -7.22
CA GLY A 78 17.32 13.24 -5.98
C GLY A 78 15.86 13.57 -5.64
N LYS A 79 14.87 13.03 -6.37
CA LYS A 79 13.44 13.38 -6.30
C LYS A 79 12.61 12.32 -5.56
N ARG A 80 12.95 12.07 -4.29
CA ARG A 80 12.33 11.05 -3.43
C ARG A 80 10.81 11.23 -3.26
N LYS A 81 10.38 12.45 -2.89
CA LYS A 81 8.95 12.75 -2.67
C LYS A 81 8.10 12.53 -3.93
N GLY A 82 8.59 12.96 -5.10
CA GLY A 82 7.86 12.87 -6.37
C GLY A 82 7.60 11.43 -6.79
N LEU A 83 8.63 10.57 -6.72
CA LEU A 83 8.50 9.15 -7.04
C LEU A 83 7.57 8.42 -6.06
N ALA A 84 7.70 8.69 -4.76
CA ALA A 84 6.79 8.12 -3.76
C ALA A 84 5.33 8.49 -4.05
N VAL A 85 5.08 9.78 -4.30
CA VAL A 85 3.76 10.33 -4.66
C VAL A 85 3.19 9.69 -5.92
N PHE A 86 4.02 9.49 -6.94
CA PHE A 86 3.61 8.86 -8.20
C PHE A 86 3.23 7.39 -7.98
N GLY A 87 4.04 6.63 -7.25
CA GLY A 87 3.74 5.23 -6.92
C GLY A 87 2.47 5.08 -6.08
N TYR A 88 2.20 5.99 -5.13
CA TYR A 88 0.91 6.03 -4.41
C TYR A 88 -0.26 6.32 -5.35
N ALA A 89 -0.10 7.26 -6.29
CA ALA A 89 -1.15 7.61 -7.23
C ALA A 89 -1.48 6.44 -8.18
N MET A 90 -0.44 5.79 -8.74
CA MET A 90 -0.60 4.57 -9.53
C MET A 90 -1.33 3.51 -8.72
N GLY A 91 -0.89 3.28 -7.48
CA GLY A 91 -1.58 2.42 -6.53
C GLY A 91 -3.05 2.78 -6.43
N ALA A 92 -3.43 4.00 -6.05
CA ALA A 92 -4.83 4.37 -5.87
C ALA A 92 -5.69 4.18 -7.14
N LEU A 93 -5.13 4.52 -8.30
CA LEU A 93 -5.83 4.47 -9.59
C LEU A 93 -6.09 3.04 -10.09
N THR A 94 -5.40 2.02 -9.55
CA THR A 94 -5.67 0.63 -9.91
C THR A 94 -6.89 0.05 -9.19
N LYS A 95 -7.28 0.60 -8.03
CA LYS A 95 -8.36 0.05 -7.18
C LYS A 95 -9.70 -0.07 -7.93
N PRO A 96 -10.15 0.94 -8.72
CA PRO A 96 -11.38 0.84 -9.48
C PRO A 96 -11.36 -0.29 -10.51
N LEU A 97 -10.19 -0.62 -11.07
CA LEU A 97 -10.07 -1.70 -12.05
C LEU A 97 -10.42 -3.06 -11.44
N PHE A 98 -10.08 -3.30 -10.16
CA PHE A 98 -10.48 -4.53 -9.46
C PHE A 98 -11.99 -4.58 -9.22
N ALA A 99 -12.60 -3.47 -8.77
CA ALA A 99 -14.04 -3.39 -8.51
C ALA A 99 -14.89 -3.62 -9.77
N MET A 100 -14.36 -3.19 -10.92
CA MET A 100 -15.04 -3.29 -12.22
C MET A 100 -14.61 -4.51 -13.04
N ALA A 101 -13.68 -5.35 -12.55
CA ALA A 101 -13.08 -6.42 -13.33
C ALA A 101 -14.11 -7.47 -13.78
N PRO A 102 -14.37 -7.61 -15.09
CA PRO A 102 -15.24 -8.65 -15.62
C PRO A 102 -14.49 -9.96 -15.91
N THR A 103 -13.16 -9.94 -15.97
CA THR A 103 -12.33 -11.09 -16.36
C THR A 103 -11.03 -11.13 -15.57
N VAL A 104 -10.43 -12.34 -15.50
CA VAL A 104 -9.12 -12.58 -14.87
C VAL A 104 -8.01 -11.76 -15.51
N GLY A 105 -8.08 -11.53 -16.83
CA GLY A 105 -7.09 -10.72 -17.55
C GLY A 105 -7.04 -9.28 -17.03
N ILE A 106 -8.21 -8.67 -16.75
CA ILE A 106 -8.28 -7.32 -16.19
C ILE A 106 -7.75 -7.31 -14.75
N VAL A 107 -8.08 -8.34 -13.94
CA VAL A 107 -7.50 -8.50 -12.60
C VAL A 107 -5.98 -8.61 -12.66
N PHE A 108 -5.44 -9.39 -13.58
CA PHE A 108 -4.00 -9.54 -13.77
C PHE A 108 -3.31 -8.21 -14.10
N THR A 109 -3.85 -7.46 -15.07
CA THR A 109 -3.29 -6.14 -15.42
C THR A 109 -3.38 -5.16 -14.26
N ALA A 110 -4.53 -5.10 -13.56
CA ALA A 110 -4.71 -4.26 -12.39
C ALA A 110 -3.73 -4.64 -11.26
N ARG A 111 -3.51 -5.94 -11.05
CA ARG A 111 -2.55 -6.49 -10.07
C ARG A 111 -1.12 -6.10 -10.37
N LEU A 112 -0.68 -6.26 -11.62
CA LEU A 112 0.66 -5.84 -12.01
C LEU A 112 0.85 -4.33 -11.85
N LEU A 113 -0.13 -3.53 -12.28
CA LEU A 113 -0.04 -2.07 -12.18
C LEU A 113 -0.02 -1.59 -10.72
N ASP A 114 -0.83 -2.21 -9.85
CA ASP A 114 -0.80 -1.96 -8.40
C ASP A 114 0.60 -2.24 -7.82
N ARG A 115 1.21 -3.35 -8.24
CA ARG A 115 2.52 -3.76 -7.76
C ARG A 115 3.68 -2.95 -8.31
N VAL A 116 3.58 -2.48 -9.54
CA VAL A 116 4.49 -1.45 -10.07
C VAL A 116 4.40 -0.19 -9.19
N GLY A 117 3.18 0.28 -8.87
CA GLY A 117 2.98 1.41 -7.95
C GLY A 117 3.62 1.18 -6.58
N LYS A 118 3.43 -0.01 -5.98
CA LYS A 118 4.06 -0.42 -4.71
C LYS A 118 5.59 -0.44 -4.80
N GLY A 119 6.14 -0.98 -5.89
CA GLY A 119 7.57 -1.00 -6.17
C GLY A 119 8.14 0.42 -6.22
N ILE A 120 7.54 1.30 -7.03
CA ILE A 120 8.00 2.69 -7.23
C ILE A 120 7.94 3.48 -5.94
N ARG A 121 6.91 3.32 -5.11
CA ARG A 121 6.80 4.10 -3.87
C ARG A 121 7.69 3.58 -2.75
N GLY A 122 8.06 2.30 -2.74
CA GLY A 122 8.69 1.64 -1.59
C GLY A 122 10.03 2.23 -1.20
N ALA A 123 11.04 2.09 -2.07
CA ALA A 123 12.39 2.58 -1.77
C ALA A 123 12.47 4.12 -1.59
N PRO A 124 11.84 4.95 -2.46
CA PRO A 124 11.90 6.41 -2.31
C PRO A 124 11.24 6.92 -1.03
N ARG A 125 10.17 6.24 -0.57
CA ARG A 125 9.50 6.54 0.70
C ARG A 125 10.39 6.24 1.90
N ASP A 126 11.04 5.07 1.93
CA ASP A 126 11.91 4.68 3.04
C ASP A 126 13.14 5.60 3.10
N ALA A 127 13.67 5.99 1.94
CA ALA A 127 14.74 6.97 1.80
C ALA A 127 14.29 8.36 2.30
N LEU A 128 13.08 8.80 1.94
CA LEU A 128 12.52 10.07 2.42
C LEU A 128 12.31 10.07 3.95
N VAL A 129 11.88 8.95 4.53
CA VAL A 129 11.80 8.79 5.99
C VAL A 129 13.18 8.90 6.62
N ALA A 130 14.21 8.28 6.04
CA ALA A 130 15.58 8.37 6.53
C ALA A 130 16.15 9.80 6.49
N ASP A 131 15.82 10.58 5.46
CA ASP A 131 16.26 11.98 5.32
C ASP A 131 15.61 12.90 6.36
N ILE A 132 14.34 12.67 6.65
CA ILE A 132 13.57 13.46 7.62
C ILE A 132 13.96 13.08 9.05
N ALA A 133 14.34 11.82 9.29
CA ALA A 133 14.60 11.29 10.62
C ALA A 133 15.90 11.85 11.24
N PRO A 134 15.84 12.49 12.42
CA PRO A 134 17.03 12.86 13.18
C PRO A 134 17.88 11.61 13.48
N PRO A 135 19.23 11.67 13.42
CA PRO A 135 20.09 10.49 13.60
C PRO A 135 19.80 9.70 14.88
N HIS A 136 19.53 10.38 16.00
CA HIS A 136 19.23 9.78 17.29
C HIS A 136 17.80 9.19 17.41
N LEU A 137 16.91 9.46 16.44
CA LEU A 137 15.52 8.97 16.41
C LEU A 137 15.23 8.04 15.23
N ARG A 138 16.23 7.67 14.43
CA ARG A 138 16.03 6.80 13.24
C ARG A 138 15.33 5.50 13.60
N GLY A 139 15.75 4.82 14.67
CA GLY A 139 15.10 3.60 15.15
C GLY A 139 13.63 3.81 15.48
N ALA A 140 13.29 4.85 16.26
CA ALA A 140 11.91 5.17 16.62
C ALA A 140 11.05 5.58 15.42
N THR A 141 11.65 6.30 14.47
CA THR A 141 11.01 6.76 13.23
C THR A 141 10.65 5.58 12.32
N PHE A 142 11.60 4.67 12.06
CA PHE A 142 11.32 3.44 11.31
C PHE A 142 10.40 2.49 12.07
N GLY A 143 10.49 2.45 13.40
CA GLY A 143 9.58 1.69 14.27
C GLY A 143 8.13 2.15 14.12
N LEU A 144 7.86 3.44 14.35
CA LEU A 144 6.53 4.04 14.15
C LEU A 144 6.01 3.74 12.73
N ARG A 145 6.88 3.95 11.75
CA ARG A 145 6.58 3.73 10.35
C ARG A 145 6.14 2.29 10.08
N GLN A 146 6.88 1.31 10.59
CA GLN A 146 6.56 -0.10 10.44
C GLN A 146 5.31 -0.49 11.25
N SER A 147 5.09 0.11 12.42
CA SER A 147 3.87 -0.12 13.20
C SER A 147 2.63 0.31 12.43
N LEU A 148 2.65 1.49 11.80
CA LEU A 148 1.54 1.98 10.97
C LEU A 148 1.32 1.09 9.73
N ASP A 149 2.38 0.60 9.11
CA ASP A 149 2.33 -0.35 7.99
C ASP A 149 1.63 -1.66 8.42
N THR A 150 2.07 -2.26 9.53
CA THR A 150 1.48 -3.47 10.11
C THR A 150 0.02 -3.29 10.51
N ILE A 151 -0.34 -2.15 11.10
CA ILE A 151 -1.75 -1.82 11.39
C ILE A 151 -2.57 -1.83 10.11
N GLY A 152 -2.05 -1.24 9.03
CA GLY A 152 -2.75 -1.21 7.75
C GLY A 152 -2.94 -2.61 7.15
N VAL A 153 -1.88 -3.41 7.16
CA VAL A 153 -1.90 -4.80 6.67
C VAL A 153 -2.84 -5.68 7.49
N PHE A 154 -2.97 -5.43 8.79
CA PHE A 154 -3.89 -6.17 9.65
C PHE A 154 -5.35 -5.72 9.46
N LEU A 155 -5.59 -4.40 9.43
CA LEU A 155 -6.94 -3.84 9.31
C LEU A 155 -7.56 -4.08 7.93
N GLY A 156 -6.76 -4.19 6.86
CA GLY A 156 -7.27 -4.42 5.51
C GLY A 156 -8.12 -5.70 5.40
N PRO A 157 -7.54 -6.89 5.63
CA PRO A 157 -8.28 -8.15 5.60
C PRO A 157 -9.41 -8.20 6.63
N LEU A 158 -9.22 -7.62 7.83
CA LEU A 158 -10.25 -7.59 8.86
C LEU A 158 -11.49 -6.81 8.40
N LEU A 159 -11.30 -5.64 7.79
CA LEU A 159 -12.38 -4.84 7.22
C LEU A 159 -13.01 -5.54 6.02
N ALA A 160 -12.21 -6.17 5.16
CA ALA A 160 -12.72 -6.91 4.01
C ALA A 160 -13.65 -8.06 4.42
N VAL A 161 -13.22 -8.92 5.36
CA VAL A 161 -14.05 -10.00 5.90
C VAL A 161 -15.30 -9.45 6.59
N GLY A 162 -15.16 -8.41 7.42
CA GLY A 162 -16.30 -7.79 8.09
C GLY A 162 -17.35 -7.26 7.11
N LEU A 163 -16.93 -6.65 6.01
CA LEU A 163 -17.84 -6.15 4.97
C LEU A 163 -18.45 -7.28 4.13
N MET A 164 -17.70 -8.35 3.83
CA MET A 164 -18.26 -9.54 3.16
C MET A 164 -19.42 -10.13 3.96
N LEU A 165 -19.26 -10.27 5.28
CA LEU A 165 -20.32 -10.74 6.18
C LEU A 165 -21.54 -9.80 6.21
N LEU A 166 -21.33 -8.49 6.13
CA LEU A 166 -22.41 -7.50 6.13
C LEU A 166 -23.16 -7.40 4.80
N TRP A 167 -22.49 -7.72 3.69
CA TRP A 167 -23.01 -7.54 2.33
C TRP A 167 -23.24 -8.84 1.57
N ALA A 168 -23.43 -9.94 2.30
CA ALA A 168 -23.74 -11.26 1.73
C ALA A 168 -22.74 -11.67 0.62
N ASP A 169 -21.46 -11.53 0.92
CA ASP A 169 -20.33 -11.92 0.07
C ASP A 169 -20.19 -11.15 -1.26
N ASP A 170 -20.66 -9.90 -1.33
CA ASP A 170 -20.43 -9.02 -2.49
C ASP A 170 -19.00 -8.44 -2.51
N PHE A 171 -18.11 -9.16 -3.21
CA PHE A 171 -16.72 -8.74 -3.46
C PHE A 171 -16.60 -7.33 -4.06
N ARG A 172 -17.45 -6.97 -5.03
CA ARG A 172 -17.30 -5.72 -5.79
C ARG A 172 -17.60 -4.52 -4.92
N SER A 173 -18.61 -4.62 -4.06
CA SER A 173 -18.93 -3.59 -3.07
C SER A 173 -17.77 -3.39 -2.08
N VAL A 174 -17.13 -4.46 -1.61
CA VAL A 174 -15.93 -4.37 -0.76
C VAL A 174 -14.76 -3.68 -1.49
N PHE A 175 -14.54 -4.00 -2.76
CA PHE A 175 -13.50 -3.36 -3.57
C PHE A 175 -13.76 -1.86 -3.78
N TRP A 176 -15.02 -1.43 -3.92
CA TRP A 176 -15.36 -0.01 -3.97
C TRP A 176 -15.02 0.74 -2.67
N VAL A 177 -15.17 0.12 -1.51
CA VAL A 177 -14.72 0.72 -0.24
C VAL A 177 -13.19 0.89 -0.25
N ALA A 178 -12.47 -0.10 -0.76
CA ALA A 178 -11.03 -0.01 -0.88
C ALA A 178 -10.59 1.14 -1.81
N VAL A 179 -11.33 1.44 -2.87
CA VAL A 179 -11.10 2.63 -3.72
C VAL A 179 -11.14 3.92 -2.89
N ILE A 180 -12.18 4.09 -2.08
CA ILE A 180 -12.37 5.29 -1.26
C ILE A 180 -11.18 5.47 -0.31
N ARG A 181 -10.75 4.40 0.35
CA ARG A 181 -9.59 4.41 1.26
C ARG A 181 -8.30 4.78 0.53
N GLY A 182 -8.09 4.21 -0.67
CA GLY A 182 -6.91 4.51 -1.50
C GLY A 182 -6.87 5.96 -1.98
N LEU A 183 -8.01 6.53 -2.35
CA LEU A 183 -8.10 7.94 -2.76
C LEU A 183 -7.89 8.90 -1.57
N MET A 184 -8.38 8.55 -0.38
CA MET A 184 -8.14 9.34 0.83
C MET A 184 -6.65 9.45 1.17
N SER A 185 -5.85 8.43 0.87
CA SER A 185 -4.40 8.48 1.12
C SER A 185 -3.69 9.54 0.27
N LEU A 186 -4.23 9.89 -0.90
CA LEU A 186 -3.64 10.91 -1.78
C LEU A 186 -3.95 12.34 -1.33
N ARG A 187 -4.97 12.54 -0.48
CA ARG A 187 -5.40 13.86 0.00
C ARG A 187 -4.51 14.45 1.10
N GLN A 188 -3.68 13.64 1.76
CA GLN A 188 -2.82 14.09 2.86
C GLN A 188 -1.49 14.73 2.38
N ARG A 189 -1.50 15.41 1.23
CA ARG A 189 -0.31 16.00 0.60
C ARG A 189 0.00 17.42 1.04
#